data_AF-A0A969ZKP6-F1
#
_entry.id   AF-A0A969ZKP6-F1
#
_cell.length_a   1.000
_cell.length_b   1.000
_cell.length_c   1.000
_cell.angle_alpha   90.00
_cell.angle_beta   90.00
_cell.angle_gamma   90.00
#
_symmetry.space_group_name_H-M   'P 1'
#
loop_
_entity.id
_entity.type
_entity.pdbx_description
1 polymer ?
#
loop_
_entity_poly.entity_id
_entity_poly.type
_entity_poly.pdbx_seq_one_letter_code
_entity_poly.pdbx_strand_id
1 'polypeptide(L)'
;MKAISIKNPFATQILRGTKNIEYRTWDTKHRGDLLICSSANPKVPGMISGCALCVVELVDTQYDSENDVYEWHLDNVRKVKAFPVKGKLNFFEVDDALIHFIDEEHRNAQTAKSQATDISTEPPIFPQMPGMPKTIDNVTIRVKDDLEETITRKSKLRIAAACFSIYAYEELKKSLSGIDELKFIFTSPTFTTDKAEKSKREFYIPRLNREQSLYGTEFEVRLRNELTQRAIARECAEWIRHKAVFKSNTTDQVVPGFMNVVTAQDQYTYMPFNEFTTVGLGCERGNYAYNFTQRLSYPMSKSYIDLFEQLWND
;
A
#
# COMPACT_ATOMS: atom_id res chain seq x y z
N MET A 1 5.78 3.54 34.82
CA MET A 1 6.28 4.18 33.58
C MET A 1 5.32 5.26 33.16
N LYS A 2 5.88 6.42 32.82
CA LYS A 2 5.12 7.55 32.32
C LYS A 2 4.46 7.19 30.99
N ALA A 3 3.19 7.53 30.85
CA ALA A 3 2.36 7.19 29.72
C ALA A 3 1.57 8.40 29.22
N ILE A 4 1.28 8.42 27.93
CA ILE A 4 0.45 9.44 27.30
C ILE A 4 -0.62 8.80 26.41
N SER A 5 -1.83 9.37 26.43
CA SER A 5 -2.89 8.95 25.53
C SER A 5 -2.86 9.76 24.24
N ILE A 6 -2.86 9.05 23.11
CA ILE A 6 -2.84 9.62 21.77
C ILE A 6 -4.04 9.06 21.00
N LYS A 7 -4.77 9.92 20.28
CA LYS A 7 -5.90 9.49 19.47
C LYS A 7 -5.42 8.70 18.26
N ASN A 8 -6.18 7.67 17.88
CA ASN A 8 -5.99 7.06 16.57
C ASN A 8 -6.41 8.06 15.47
N PRO A 9 -5.71 8.08 14.32
CA PRO A 9 -4.71 7.10 13.88
C PRO A 9 -3.27 7.30 14.38
N PHE A 10 -2.98 8.43 15.04
CA PHE A 10 -1.61 8.84 15.37
C PHE A 10 -0.88 7.89 16.33
N ALA A 11 -1.56 7.35 17.34
CA ALA A 11 -0.97 6.34 18.24
C ALA A 11 -0.49 5.10 17.48
N THR A 12 -1.26 4.66 16.48
CA THR A 12 -0.91 3.53 15.61
C THR A 12 0.21 3.89 14.64
N GLN A 13 0.28 5.13 14.15
CA GLN A 13 1.39 5.60 13.31
C GLN A 13 2.72 5.65 14.09
N ILE A 14 2.69 6.08 15.35
CA ILE A 14 3.86 6.04 16.24
C ILE A 14 4.31 4.59 16.47
N LEU A 15 3.38 3.69 16.81
CA LEU A 15 3.67 2.24 16.92
C LEU A 15 4.32 1.65 15.66
N ARG A 16 3.94 2.14 14.47
CA ARG A 16 4.47 1.68 13.17
C ARG A 16 5.78 2.38 12.78
N GLY A 17 6.23 3.39 13.54
CA GLY A 17 7.39 4.20 13.20
C GLY A 17 7.16 5.19 12.05
N THR A 18 5.92 5.37 11.58
CA THR A 18 5.60 6.31 10.48
C THR A 18 5.32 7.73 10.98
N LYS A 19 5.17 7.92 12.30
CA LYS A 19 5.08 9.23 12.96
C LYS A 19 6.11 9.29 14.09
N ASN A 20 7.06 10.19 13.95
CA ASN A 20 8.16 10.44 14.89
C ASN A 20 8.02 11.79 15.63
N ILE A 21 7.00 12.60 15.32
CA ILE A 21 6.73 13.86 16.02
C ILE A 21 5.29 13.83 16.54
N GLU A 22 5.07 14.08 17.82
CA GLU A 22 3.75 14.29 18.43
C GLU A 22 3.56 15.77 18.76
N TYR A 23 2.39 16.34 18.45
CA TYR A 23 2.12 17.76 18.68
C TYR A 23 1.29 17.96 19.95
N ARG A 24 1.68 18.91 20.80
CA ARG A 24 0.97 19.26 22.03
C ARG A 24 0.93 20.76 22.25
N THR A 25 -0.13 21.25 22.90
CA THR A 25 -0.24 22.66 23.30
C THR A 25 0.56 23.00 24.56
N TRP A 26 1.38 22.07 25.06
CA TRP A 26 2.14 22.20 26.29
C TRP A 26 3.49 21.49 26.19
N ASP A 27 4.49 22.04 26.86
CA ASP A 27 5.84 21.51 26.92
C ASP A 27 6.02 20.48 28.04
N THR A 28 7.04 19.63 27.91
CA THR A 28 7.49 18.77 29.00
C THR A 28 9.00 18.74 29.16
N LYS A 29 9.44 18.67 30.41
CA LYS A 29 10.83 18.38 30.79
C LYS A 29 11.16 16.88 30.75
N HIS A 30 10.19 16.00 30.50
CA HIS A 30 10.44 14.56 30.43
C HIS A 30 11.31 14.24 29.22
N ARG A 31 12.32 13.38 29.43
CA ARG A 31 13.16 12.78 28.40
C ARG A 31 13.38 11.31 28.73
N GLY A 32 13.42 10.46 27.72
CA GLY A 32 13.50 9.01 27.88
C GLY A 32 12.16 8.30 27.68
N ASP A 33 12.05 7.09 28.24
CA ASP A 33 10.94 6.16 27.99
C ASP A 33 9.56 6.78 28.26
N LEU A 34 8.67 6.60 27.28
CA LEU A 34 7.29 7.06 27.30
C LEU A 34 6.38 5.99 26.71
N LEU A 35 5.41 5.52 27.49
CA LEU A 35 4.42 4.55 27.03
C LEU A 35 3.33 5.24 26.22
N ILE A 36 3.13 4.79 24.98
CA ILE A 36 2.10 5.28 24.09
C ILE A 36 0.83 4.44 24.22
N CYS A 37 -0.26 5.07 24.63
CA CYS A 37 -1.58 4.46 24.74
C CYS A 37 -2.53 5.03 23.68
N SER A 38 -3.22 4.18 22.93
CA SER A 38 -4.30 4.64 22.05
C SER A 38 -5.51 5.05 22.88
N SER A 39 -6.07 6.23 22.59
CA SER A 39 -7.32 6.68 23.21
C SER A 39 -8.47 5.73 22.86
N ALA A 40 -9.42 5.55 23.78
CA ALA A 40 -10.60 4.72 23.54
C ALA A 40 -11.55 5.31 22.47
N ASN A 41 -11.50 6.63 22.27
CA ASN A 41 -12.26 7.35 21.26
C ASN A 41 -11.36 8.33 20.49
N PRO A 42 -11.55 8.49 19.17
CA PRO A 42 -12.52 7.79 18.32
C PRO A 42 -12.13 6.31 18.07
N LYS A 43 -13.13 5.45 17.87
CA LYS A 43 -12.90 4.08 17.40
C LYS A 43 -12.69 4.10 15.89
N VAL A 44 -11.43 3.94 15.47
CA VAL A 44 -11.08 3.87 14.06
C VAL A 44 -11.10 2.40 13.63
N PRO A 45 -11.85 2.01 12.57
CA PRO A 45 -11.89 0.63 12.09
C PRO A 45 -10.48 0.08 11.80
N GLY A 46 -10.20 -1.14 12.26
CA GLY A 46 -8.90 -1.80 12.09
C GLY A 46 -7.79 -1.32 13.03
N MET A 47 -8.07 -0.46 14.01
CA MET A 47 -7.08 0.04 14.98
C MET A 47 -7.43 -0.32 16.42
N ILE A 48 -6.42 -0.73 17.18
CA ILE A 48 -6.55 -1.01 18.61
C ILE A 48 -6.75 0.32 19.34
N SER A 49 -7.86 0.44 20.07
CA SER A 49 -8.25 1.65 20.79
C SER A 49 -8.42 1.34 22.28
N GLY A 50 -7.97 2.24 23.15
CA GLY A 50 -8.05 2.05 24.61
C GLY A 50 -6.99 1.10 25.17
N CYS A 51 -5.84 0.96 24.50
CA CYS A 51 -4.77 0.05 24.92
C CYS A 51 -3.40 0.74 24.93
N ALA A 52 -2.49 0.25 25.75
CA ALA A 52 -1.05 0.49 25.61
C ALA A 52 -0.51 -0.26 24.38
N LEU A 53 0.36 0.37 23.60
CA LEU A 53 0.81 -0.14 22.29
C LEU A 53 2.32 -0.33 22.17
N CYS A 54 3.09 0.69 22.55
CA CYS A 54 4.56 0.68 22.46
C CYS A 54 5.15 1.64 23.48
N VAL A 55 6.43 1.44 23.79
CA VAL A 55 7.27 2.42 24.48
C VAL A 55 8.12 3.11 23.43
N VAL A 56 8.20 4.44 23.49
CA VAL A 56 9.10 5.25 22.66
C VAL A 56 10.03 6.03 23.57
N GLU A 57 11.12 6.53 23.01
CA GLU A 57 12.00 7.48 23.68
C GLU A 57 11.60 8.91 23.28
N LEU A 58 11.21 9.74 24.25
CA LEU A 58 11.02 11.17 24.03
C LEU A 58 12.39 11.86 24.10
N VAL A 59 12.94 12.22 22.94
CA VAL A 59 14.31 12.73 22.79
C VAL A 59 14.36 14.24 22.96
N ASP A 60 13.39 14.96 22.39
CA ASP A 60 13.36 16.41 22.46
C ASP A 60 11.95 17.01 22.37
N THR A 61 11.82 18.27 22.79
CA THR A 61 10.64 19.11 22.63
C THR A 61 11.04 20.47 22.07
N GLN A 62 10.44 20.85 20.94
CA GLN A 62 10.72 22.12 20.26
C GLN A 62 9.42 22.92 20.12
N TYR A 63 9.48 24.23 20.36
CA TYR A 63 8.33 25.10 20.17
C TYR A 63 8.29 25.59 18.74
N ASP A 64 7.20 25.29 18.04
CA ASP A 64 6.88 25.81 16.73
C ASP A 64 6.01 27.07 16.89
N SER A 65 6.64 28.23 16.67
CA SER A 65 5.97 29.53 16.75
C SER A 65 4.98 29.79 15.63
N GLU A 66 5.08 29.10 14.49
CA GLU A 66 4.15 29.30 13.37
C GLU A 66 2.78 28.68 13.65
N ASN A 67 2.77 27.52 14.32
CA ASN A 67 1.55 26.77 14.62
C ASN A 67 1.11 26.85 16.09
N ASP A 68 1.86 27.58 16.94
CA ASP A 68 1.64 27.73 18.39
C ASP A 68 1.51 26.38 19.12
N VAL A 69 2.42 25.45 18.81
CA VAL A 69 2.44 24.10 19.37
C VAL A 69 3.86 23.64 19.69
N TYR A 70 3.98 22.67 20.59
CA TYR A 70 5.21 21.96 20.88
C TYR A 70 5.27 20.67 20.07
N GLU A 71 6.38 20.49 19.37
CA GLU A 71 6.78 19.27 18.69
C GLU A 71 7.54 18.37 19.65
N TRP A 72 7.04 17.16 19.88
CA TRP A 72 7.70 16.16 20.72
C TRP A 72 8.33 15.11 19.82
N HIS A 73 9.66 15.07 19.78
CA HIS A 73 10.43 14.17 18.94
C HIS A 73 10.59 12.79 19.61
N LEU A 74 10.07 11.77 18.94
CA LEU A 74 9.99 10.39 19.40
C LEU A 74 10.94 9.50 18.59
N ASP A 75 11.69 8.66 19.27
CA ASP A 75 12.60 7.67 18.68
C ASP A 75 12.45 6.30 19.36
N ASN A 76 13.21 5.31 18.92
CA ASN A 76 13.40 4.01 19.58
C ASN A 76 12.07 3.32 19.96
N VAL A 77 11.21 3.14 18.96
CA VAL A 77 9.90 2.50 19.13
C VAL A 77 10.06 1.02 19.48
N ARG A 78 9.71 0.66 20.72
CA ARG A 78 9.72 -0.71 21.24
C ARG A 78 8.31 -1.22 21.42
N LYS A 79 7.96 -2.30 20.73
CA LYS A 79 6.60 -2.85 20.75
C LYS A 79 6.35 -3.62 22.04
N VAL A 80 5.17 -3.42 22.62
CA VAL A 80 4.71 -4.17 23.79
C VAL A 80 3.50 -5.01 23.42
N LYS A 81 3.29 -6.10 24.12
CA LYS A 81 2.05 -6.88 24.01
C LYS A 81 0.90 -5.98 24.46
N ALA A 82 0.00 -5.66 23.54
CA ALA A 82 -1.05 -4.67 23.80
C ALA A 82 -1.94 -5.09 24.99
N PHE A 83 -2.20 -4.15 25.90
CA PHE A 83 -3.08 -4.38 27.05
C PHE A 83 -4.00 -3.17 27.31
N PRO A 84 -5.22 -3.38 27.82
CA PRO A 84 -6.17 -2.29 28.06
C PRO A 84 -5.64 -1.27 29.07
N VAL A 85 -5.76 0.02 28.75
CA VAL A 85 -5.36 1.13 29.63
C VAL A 85 -6.36 2.29 29.51
N LYS A 86 -6.79 2.82 30.65
CA LYS A 86 -7.64 4.01 30.68
C LYS A 86 -6.79 5.28 30.53
N GLY A 87 -6.73 5.81 29.30
CA GLY A 87 -5.97 7.01 28.99
C GLY A 87 -6.44 8.27 29.74
N LYS A 88 -5.53 9.23 29.93
CA LYS A 88 -5.79 10.57 30.49
C LYS A 88 -5.26 11.66 29.54
N LEU A 89 -5.75 12.88 29.71
CA LEU A 89 -5.41 14.04 28.86
C LEU A 89 -3.93 14.46 28.99
N ASN A 90 -3.40 14.35 30.22
CA ASN A 90 -2.01 14.62 30.58
C ASN A 90 -1.28 13.30 30.85
N PHE A 91 0.01 13.39 31.17
CA PHE A 91 0.75 12.21 31.63
C PHE A 91 0.05 11.49 32.77
N PHE A 92 0.21 10.17 32.76
CA PHE A 92 -0.22 9.29 33.83
C PHE A 92 0.78 8.16 33.97
N GLU A 93 0.75 7.49 35.11
CA GLU A 93 1.61 6.34 35.36
C GLU A 93 0.87 5.04 35.04
N VAL A 94 1.60 4.12 34.42
CA VAL A 94 1.22 2.72 34.22
C VAL A 94 2.23 1.85 34.94
N ASP A 95 1.77 0.81 35.61
CA ASP A 95 2.63 -0.15 36.31
C ASP A 95 3.54 -0.87 35.31
N ASP A 96 4.85 -0.85 35.57
CA ASP A 96 5.89 -1.45 34.72
C ASP A 96 5.69 -2.96 34.60
N ALA A 97 5.09 -3.61 35.60
CA ALA A 97 4.80 -5.05 35.58
C ALA A 97 3.80 -5.45 34.48
N LEU A 98 3.02 -4.50 33.94
CA LEU A 98 2.08 -4.75 32.84
C LEU A 98 2.74 -4.63 31.46
N ILE A 99 3.95 -4.08 31.40
CA ILE A 99 4.62 -3.71 30.15
C ILE A 99 5.51 -4.87 29.70
N HIS A 100 4.97 -5.73 28.85
CA HIS A 100 5.70 -6.85 28.28
C HIS A 100 6.19 -6.52 26.88
N PHE A 101 7.49 -6.30 26.72
CA PHE A 101 8.10 -6.09 25.41
C PHE A 101 8.06 -7.36 24.57
N ILE A 102 7.72 -7.23 23.29
CA ILE A 102 7.66 -8.36 22.36
C ILE A 102 9.08 -8.91 22.06
N ASP A 103 10.12 -8.09 22.27
CA ASP A 103 11.50 -8.42 21.92
C ASP A 103 12.30 -9.16 23.03
N GLU A 104 11.77 -9.31 24.25
CA GLU A 104 12.51 -10.01 25.33
C GLU A 104 12.59 -11.54 25.15
N GLU A 105 11.67 -12.13 24.38
CA GLU A 105 11.82 -13.54 23.95
C GLU A 105 12.98 -13.72 22.95
N HIS A 106 13.37 -12.67 22.22
CA HIS A 106 14.47 -12.73 21.24
C HIS A 106 15.84 -12.41 21.87
N ARG A 107 15.92 -11.56 22.90
CA ARG A 107 17.19 -11.23 23.57
C ARG A 107 17.70 -12.32 24.52
N ASN A 108 16.83 -12.97 25.29
CA ASN A 108 17.26 -14.03 26.22
C ASN A 108 17.70 -15.32 25.50
N ALA A 109 17.28 -15.53 24.25
CA ALA A 109 17.75 -16.62 23.40
C ALA A 109 19.17 -16.39 22.81
N GLN A 110 19.67 -15.15 22.83
CA GLN A 110 20.98 -14.78 22.26
C GLN A 110 22.11 -14.80 23.31
N THR A 111 21.85 -14.48 24.57
CA THR A 111 22.88 -14.47 25.63
C THR A 111 23.37 -15.87 26.00
N ALA A 112 22.51 -16.90 25.91
CA ALA A 112 22.86 -18.29 26.25
C ALA A 112 23.69 -19.03 25.17
N LYS A 113 23.87 -18.46 23.97
CA LYS A 113 24.57 -19.11 22.84
C LYS A 113 26.05 -18.70 22.67
N SER A 114 26.60 -17.88 23.56
CA SER A 114 27.94 -17.26 23.39
C SER A 114 29.10 -18.00 24.09
N GLN A 115 28.89 -19.20 24.65
CA GLN A 115 29.96 -20.04 25.19
C GLN A 115 29.84 -21.49 24.73
N ALA A 116 30.03 -21.74 23.44
CA ALA A 116 30.58 -23.00 22.95
C ALA A 116 31.20 -22.76 21.57
N THR A 117 32.51 -22.94 21.53
CA THR A 117 33.38 -22.82 20.37
C THR A 117 32.99 -23.76 19.23
N ASP A 118 32.86 -23.15 18.05
CA ASP A 118 33.53 -23.57 16.83
C ASP A 118 33.23 -25.00 16.33
N ILE A 119 31.95 -25.25 16.00
CA ILE A 119 31.60 -26.05 14.83
C ILE A 119 30.43 -25.36 14.13
N SER A 120 30.67 -25.00 12.88
CA SER A 120 29.71 -24.52 11.88
C SER A 120 28.33 -25.18 12.00
N THR A 121 27.35 -24.46 12.54
CA THR A 121 25.94 -24.65 12.19
C THR A 121 25.31 -23.27 12.11
N GLU A 122 25.15 -22.79 10.87
CA GLU A 122 24.28 -21.66 10.57
C GLU A 122 22.91 -21.85 11.25
N PRO A 123 22.24 -20.77 11.72
CA PRO A 123 20.83 -20.88 12.12
C PRO A 123 20.04 -21.51 10.96
N PRO A 124 18.92 -22.21 11.20
CA PRO A 124 18.09 -22.64 10.09
C PRO A 124 17.64 -21.38 9.35
N ILE A 125 18.34 -21.08 8.27
CA ILE A 125 17.81 -20.39 7.12
C ILE A 125 16.61 -21.28 6.79
N PHE A 126 15.41 -20.84 7.17
CA PHE A 126 14.26 -21.23 6.37
C PHE A 126 14.68 -20.83 4.97
N PRO A 127 14.87 -21.77 4.03
CA PRO A 127 15.05 -21.37 2.65
C PRO A 127 13.89 -20.40 2.39
N GLN A 128 14.17 -19.19 1.91
CA GLN A 128 13.13 -18.49 1.18
C GLN A 128 12.73 -19.47 0.09
N MET A 129 11.66 -20.21 0.33
CA MET A 129 11.12 -21.10 -0.68
C MET A 129 10.77 -20.19 -1.84
N PRO A 130 11.25 -20.49 -3.06
CA PRO A 130 10.84 -19.74 -4.25
C PRO A 130 9.30 -19.70 -4.30
N GLY A 131 8.72 -18.51 -4.19
CA GLY A 131 7.27 -18.32 -4.36
C GLY A 131 6.46 -17.77 -3.16
N MET A 132 7.03 -17.38 -2.01
CA MET A 132 6.20 -16.76 -0.95
C MET A 132 5.62 -15.40 -1.41
N PRO A 133 4.30 -15.16 -1.24
CA PRO A 133 3.66 -13.88 -1.62
C PRO A 133 4.21 -12.70 -0.80
N LYS A 134 4.59 -11.60 -1.47
CA LYS A 134 4.85 -10.31 -0.82
C LYS A 134 3.56 -9.51 -0.74
N THR A 135 3.13 -9.14 0.46
CA THR A 135 1.94 -8.29 0.65
C THR A 135 2.32 -6.82 0.54
N ILE A 136 1.57 -6.09 -0.27
CA ILE A 136 1.68 -4.65 -0.55
C ILE A 136 0.38 -4.01 -0.06
N ASP A 137 0.45 -3.07 0.88
CA ASP A 137 -0.72 -2.51 1.55
C ASP A 137 -1.17 -1.13 0.99
N ASN A 138 -0.40 -0.59 0.03
CA ASN A 138 -0.57 0.76 -0.52
C ASN A 138 -0.59 1.87 0.56
N VAL A 139 0.08 1.61 1.70
CA VAL A 139 0.28 2.57 2.80
C VAL A 139 1.76 2.67 3.16
N THR A 140 2.38 1.54 3.48
CA THR A 140 3.81 1.44 3.81
C THR A 140 4.64 0.99 2.62
N ILE A 141 4.08 0.09 1.80
CA ILE A 141 4.67 -0.38 0.55
C ILE A 141 3.62 -0.15 -0.52
N ARG A 142 3.97 0.61 -1.56
CA ARG A 142 3.07 0.88 -2.69
C ARG A 142 3.35 -0.07 -3.83
N VAL A 143 2.32 -0.37 -4.60
CA VAL A 143 2.47 -1.13 -5.84
C VAL A 143 3.41 -0.40 -6.79
N LYS A 144 3.34 0.94 -6.88
CA LYS A 144 4.27 1.75 -7.68
C LYS A 144 5.74 1.44 -7.35
N ASP A 145 6.11 1.53 -6.08
CA ASP A 145 7.52 1.40 -5.65
C ASP A 145 8.04 -0.01 -5.97
N ASP A 146 7.22 -1.04 -5.74
CA ASP A 146 7.58 -2.42 -6.08
C ASP A 146 7.69 -2.67 -7.60
N LEU A 147 6.87 -1.98 -8.40
CA LEU A 147 6.97 -2.04 -9.86
C LEU A 147 8.22 -1.33 -10.40
N GLU A 148 8.68 -0.26 -9.75
CA GLU A 148 9.94 0.39 -10.13
C GLU A 148 11.15 -0.53 -9.93
N GLU A 149 11.09 -1.45 -8.97
CA GLU A 149 12.13 -2.46 -8.74
C GLU A 149 12.02 -3.66 -9.69
N THR A 150 10.79 -4.12 -9.97
CA THR A 150 10.55 -5.36 -10.73
C THR A 150 10.49 -5.16 -12.25
N ILE A 151 10.10 -3.98 -12.72
CA ILE A 151 10.10 -3.65 -14.15
C ILE A 151 11.53 -3.27 -14.54
N THR A 152 12.15 -4.14 -15.33
CA THR A 152 13.48 -3.94 -15.89
C THR A 152 13.41 -3.67 -17.39
N ARG A 153 14.57 -3.39 -18.01
CA ARG A 153 14.62 -3.21 -19.46
C ARG A 153 14.19 -4.50 -20.15
N LYS A 154 13.40 -4.35 -21.22
CA LYS A 154 12.82 -5.46 -21.99
C LYS A 154 11.79 -6.30 -21.23
N SER A 155 11.26 -5.81 -20.10
CA SER A 155 10.11 -6.43 -19.46
C SER A 155 8.92 -6.50 -20.42
N LYS A 156 8.09 -7.53 -20.24
CA LYS A 156 6.78 -7.66 -20.89
C LYS A 156 5.71 -7.61 -19.82
N LEU A 157 4.76 -6.69 -19.97
CA LEU A 157 3.64 -6.52 -19.04
C LEU A 157 2.38 -7.13 -19.63
N ARG A 158 1.61 -7.80 -18.78
CA ARG A 158 0.30 -8.40 -19.11
C ARG A 158 -0.70 -7.97 -18.05
N ILE A 159 -1.67 -7.15 -18.40
CA ILE A 159 -2.58 -6.53 -17.42
C ILE A 159 -4.02 -6.85 -17.79
N ALA A 160 -4.76 -7.46 -16.89
CA ALA A 160 -6.21 -7.57 -16.96
C ALA A 160 -6.78 -6.65 -15.89
N ALA A 161 -7.43 -5.56 -16.28
CA ALA A 161 -8.01 -4.59 -15.35
C ALA A 161 -9.23 -3.89 -15.98
N ALA A 162 -10.06 -3.29 -15.14
CA ALA A 162 -11.27 -2.60 -15.59
C ALA A 162 -10.98 -1.22 -16.20
N CYS A 163 -9.89 -0.57 -15.79
CA CYS A 163 -9.55 0.78 -16.19
C CYS A 163 -8.04 0.96 -16.44
N PHE A 164 -7.70 1.85 -17.37
CA PHE A 164 -6.35 2.32 -17.65
C PHE A 164 -6.31 3.86 -17.58
N SER A 165 -5.55 4.40 -16.63
CA SER A 165 -5.39 5.84 -16.44
C SER A 165 -4.06 6.32 -17.03
N ILE A 166 -4.12 7.42 -17.79
CA ILE A 166 -2.92 8.09 -18.31
C ILE A 166 -2.05 8.67 -17.19
N TYR A 167 -2.61 8.92 -16.01
CA TYR A 167 -1.87 9.42 -14.85
C TYR A 167 -1.11 8.29 -14.17
N ALA A 168 -1.69 7.09 -14.11
CA ALA A 168 -0.97 5.88 -13.69
C ALA A 168 0.20 5.57 -14.63
N TYR A 169 0.02 5.81 -15.94
CA TYR A 169 1.11 5.76 -16.90
C TYR A 169 2.20 6.81 -16.58
N GLU A 170 1.83 8.07 -16.32
CA GLU A 170 2.81 9.12 -16.00
C GLU A 170 3.63 8.78 -14.74
N GLU A 171 2.98 8.23 -13.70
CA GLU A 171 3.65 7.79 -12.46
C GLU A 171 4.71 6.71 -12.72
N LEU A 172 4.49 5.82 -13.69
CA LEU A 172 5.40 4.71 -14.04
C LEU A 172 6.19 4.96 -15.33
N LYS A 173 6.13 6.16 -15.92
CA LYS A 173 6.67 6.47 -17.24
C LYS A 173 8.13 6.08 -17.42
N LYS A 174 8.96 6.32 -16.40
CA LYS A 174 10.38 5.96 -16.42
C LYS A 174 10.54 4.44 -16.59
N SER A 175 9.84 3.66 -15.78
CA SER A 175 9.85 2.19 -15.83
C SER A 175 9.25 1.65 -17.13
N LEU A 176 8.12 2.23 -17.57
CA LEU A 176 7.40 1.84 -18.78
C LEU A 176 8.12 2.22 -20.08
N SER A 177 9.03 3.19 -20.06
CA SER A 177 9.81 3.57 -21.26
C SER A 177 10.73 2.45 -21.74
N GLY A 178 11.21 1.60 -20.83
CA GLY A 178 12.21 0.56 -21.09
C GLY A 178 11.64 -0.81 -21.43
N ILE A 179 10.32 -0.98 -21.41
CA ILE A 179 9.67 -2.28 -21.64
C ILE A 179 9.67 -2.65 -23.13
N ASP A 180 9.58 -3.94 -23.42
CA ASP A 180 9.42 -4.42 -24.80
C ASP A 180 7.97 -4.31 -25.26
N GLU A 181 7.02 -4.71 -24.40
CA GLU A 181 5.61 -4.81 -24.76
C GLU A 181 4.70 -4.72 -23.52
N LEU A 182 3.53 -4.12 -23.69
CA LEU A 182 2.41 -4.18 -22.77
C LEU A 182 1.17 -4.74 -23.49
N LYS A 183 0.56 -5.78 -22.94
CA LYS A 183 -0.76 -6.26 -23.38
C LYS A 183 -1.77 -5.96 -22.29
N PHE A 184 -2.86 -5.31 -22.65
CA PHE A 184 -3.90 -4.92 -21.71
C PHE A 184 -5.26 -5.47 -22.13
N ILE A 185 -5.96 -6.16 -21.22
CA ILE A 185 -7.33 -6.61 -21.40
C ILE A 185 -8.24 -5.80 -20.49
N PHE A 186 -9.18 -5.07 -21.07
CA PHE A 186 -10.29 -4.48 -20.32
C PHE A 186 -11.23 -5.58 -19.85
N THR A 187 -11.31 -5.80 -18.53
CA THR A 187 -12.15 -6.86 -17.92
C THR A 187 -13.63 -6.50 -17.88
N SER A 188 -13.98 -5.25 -18.20
CA SER A 188 -15.35 -4.79 -18.38
C SER A 188 -15.55 -4.26 -19.80
N PRO A 189 -16.74 -4.43 -20.41
CA PRO A 189 -17.01 -3.98 -21.78
C PRO A 189 -16.98 -2.46 -21.83
N THR A 190 -15.80 -1.93 -22.18
CA THR A 190 -15.49 -0.50 -22.17
C THR A 190 -15.48 0.06 -23.60
N PHE A 191 -15.24 -0.80 -24.60
CA PHE A 191 -15.10 -0.42 -26.01
C PHE A 191 -15.86 -1.32 -27.00
N THR A 192 -16.92 -2.01 -26.57
CA THR A 192 -17.73 -2.82 -27.50
C THR A 192 -18.58 -1.91 -28.38
N THR A 193 -18.49 -2.07 -29.70
CA THR A 193 -19.27 -1.33 -30.71
C THR A 193 -20.73 -1.78 -30.79
N ASP A 194 -21.20 -2.59 -29.85
CA ASP A 194 -22.56 -3.11 -29.85
C ASP A 194 -23.55 -2.00 -29.47
N LYS A 195 -24.29 -1.57 -30.50
CA LYS A 195 -25.52 -0.79 -30.40
C LYS A 195 -26.53 -1.59 -29.58
N ALA A 196 -26.49 -1.50 -28.25
CA ALA A 196 -27.49 -2.11 -27.40
C ALA A 196 -28.89 -1.58 -27.80
N GLU A 197 -29.80 -2.52 -28.10
CA GLU A 197 -31.14 -2.26 -28.61
C GLU A 197 -31.95 -1.33 -27.68
N LYS A 198 -32.62 -0.34 -28.29
CA LYS A 198 -33.39 0.74 -27.65
C LYS A 198 -34.61 0.28 -26.83
N SER A 199 -34.84 -1.02 -26.63
CA SER A 199 -36.10 -1.58 -26.12
C SER A 199 -36.14 -1.85 -24.61
N LYS A 200 -35.05 -1.69 -23.86
CA LYS A 200 -35.05 -1.85 -22.38
C LYS A 200 -34.86 -0.54 -21.61
N ARG A 201 -35.54 0.52 -22.04
CA ARG A 201 -35.62 1.82 -21.36
C ARG A 201 -36.91 1.95 -20.55
N GLU A 202 -37.14 1.10 -19.57
CA GLU A 202 -38.15 1.38 -18.54
C GLU A 202 -37.58 0.93 -17.18
N PHE A 203 -37.37 1.92 -16.30
CA PHE A 203 -37.08 1.77 -14.86
C PHE A 203 -35.67 1.31 -14.38
N TYR A 204 -34.59 1.93 -14.88
CA TYR A 204 -33.32 1.96 -14.13
C TYR A 204 -32.73 3.38 -14.08
N ILE A 205 -32.77 3.94 -12.87
CA ILE A 205 -32.26 5.27 -12.47
C ILE A 205 -30.71 5.19 -12.39
N PRO A 206 -29.98 6.26 -12.76
CA PRO A 206 -29.06 6.26 -13.90
C PRO A 206 -27.59 5.84 -13.65
N ARG A 207 -26.99 5.28 -14.70
CA ARG A 207 -25.57 4.95 -14.90
C ARG A 207 -24.66 6.19 -14.99
N LEU A 208 -24.63 7.04 -13.96
CA LEU A 208 -23.71 8.19 -13.90
C LEU A 208 -22.30 7.80 -13.41
N ASN A 209 -22.18 6.80 -12.55
CA ASN A 209 -20.88 6.44 -11.96
C ASN A 209 -19.96 5.65 -12.91
N ARG A 210 -20.52 4.96 -13.92
CA ARG A 210 -19.74 4.09 -14.82
C ARG A 210 -19.02 4.88 -15.91
N GLU A 211 -19.62 5.98 -16.38
CA GLU A 211 -18.94 6.94 -17.28
C GLU A 211 -18.04 7.92 -16.52
N GLN A 212 -18.36 8.25 -15.25
CA GLN A 212 -17.44 9.03 -14.42
C GLN A 212 -16.16 8.26 -14.08
N SER A 213 -16.22 6.94 -13.86
CA SER A 213 -15.03 6.11 -13.62
C SER A 213 -14.11 5.98 -14.85
N LEU A 214 -14.64 6.22 -16.05
CA LEU A 214 -13.88 6.28 -17.31
C LEU A 214 -13.05 7.57 -17.42
N TYR A 215 -13.46 8.62 -16.71
CA TYR A 215 -12.74 9.88 -16.53
C TYR A 215 -12.21 9.99 -15.10
N GLY A 216 -11.66 8.88 -14.60
CA GLY A 216 -10.89 8.90 -13.38
C GLY A 216 -11.68 9.09 -12.09
N THR A 217 -11.03 8.83 -10.97
CA THR A 217 -11.58 9.10 -9.64
C THR A 217 -11.90 10.60 -9.51
N GLU A 218 -12.72 11.01 -8.53
CA GLU A 218 -13.04 12.43 -8.26
C GLU A 218 -11.81 13.35 -8.17
N PHE A 219 -10.61 12.78 -7.99
CA PHE A 219 -9.33 13.48 -7.97
C PHE A 219 -8.70 13.69 -9.37
N GLU A 220 -8.82 12.74 -10.30
CA GLU A 220 -8.40 12.96 -11.71
C GLU A 220 -9.20 14.11 -12.35
N VAL A 221 -10.46 14.27 -11.94
CA VAL A 221 -11.32 15.40 -12.31
C VAL A 221 -10.86 16.72 -11.67
N ARG A 222 -10.18 16.67 -10.51
CA ARG A 222 -9.67 17.86 -9.79
C ARG A 222 -8.31 18.34 -10.29
N LEU A 223 -7.49 17.50 -10.95
CA LEU A 223 -6.22 17.93 -11.56
C LEU A 223 -6.44 18.71 -12.88
N ARG A 224 -7.09 19.87 -12.75
CA ARG A 224 -7.31 20.85 -13.80
C ARG A 224 -6.09 21.76 -13.98
N ASN A 225 -5.05 21.23 -14.58
CA ASN A 225 -4.18 22.04 -15.42
C ASN A 225 -4.28 21.49 -16.84
N GLU A 226 -5.18 22.05 -17.65
CA GLU A 226 -5.56 21.56 -18.99
C GLU A 226 -4.36 21.44 -19.95
N LEU A 227 -3.27 22.15 -19.68
CA LEU A 227 -2.03 22.07 -20.46
C LEU A 227 -1.23 20.79 -20.15
N THR A 228 -1.14 20.40 -18.87
CA THR A 228 -0.39 19.21 -18.43
C THR A 228 -1.09 17.93 -18.86
N GLN A 229 -2.43 17.87 -18.76
CA GLN A 229 -3.20 16.70 -19.21
C GLN A 229 -3.03 16.43 -20.70
N ARG A 230 -3.05 17.48 -21.54
CA ARG A 230 -2.83 17.33 -22.99
C ARG A 230 -1.43 16.82 -23.33
N ALA A 231 -0.41 17.28 -22.61
CA ALA A 231 0.96 16.80 -22.80
C ALA A 231 1.07 15.30 -22.41
N ILE A 232 0.61 14.93 -21.21
CA ILE A 232 0.62 13.54 -20.72
C ILE A 232 -0.18 12.64 -21.67
N ALA A 233 -1.38 13.06 -22.10
CA ALA A 233 -2.20 12.26 -23.01
C ALA A 233 -1.53 12.03 -24.37
N ARG A 234 -0.85 13.05 -24.92
CA ARG A 234 -0.10 12.90 -26.18
C ARG A 234 1.06 11.94 -26.04
N GLU A 235 1.85 12.08 -24.98
CA GLU A 235 2.99 11.19 -24.73
C GLU A 235 2.56 9.75 -24.45
N CYS A 236 1.50 9.58 -23.64
CA CYS A 236 0.90 8.27 -23.39
C CYS A 236 0.37 7.65 -24.69
N ALA A 237 -0.30 8.43 -25.55
CA ALA A 237 -0.81 7.93 -26.82
C ALA A 237 0.33 7.49 -27.76
N GLU A 238 1.42 8.26 -27.84
CA GLU A 238 2.61 7.86 -28.58
C GLU A 238 3.24 6.59 -28.00
N TRP A 239 3.41 6.51 -26.69
CA TRP A 239 3.93 5.30 -26.05
C TRP A 239 3.03 4.09 -26.32
N ILE A 240 1.71 4.24 -26.22
CA ILE A 240 0.74 3.18 -26.52
C ILE A 240 0.94 2.66 -27.95
N ARG A 241 1.05 3.54 -28.95
CA ARG A 241 1.23 3.15 -30.36
C ARG A 241 2.46 2.26 -30.59
N HIS A 242 3.51 2.44 -29.79
CA HIS A 242 4.77 1.74 -29.97
C HIS A 242 4.93 0.51 -29.05
N LYS A 243 4.28 0.51 -27.89
CA LYS A 243 4.57 -0.46 -26.82
C LYS A 243 3.36 -1.25 -26.35
N ALA A 244 2.14 -0.76 -26.56
CA ALA A 244 0.96 -1.35 -25.94
C ALA A 244 -0.07 -1.82 -26.96
N VAL A 245 -0.67 -2.97 -26.69
CA VAL A 245 -1.85 -3.48 -27.40
C VAL A 245 -2.98 -3.66 -26.40
N PHE A 246 -4.18 -3.22 -26.78
CA PHE A 246 -5.37 -3.29 -25.94
C PHE A 246 -6.40 -4.22 -26.58
N LYS A 247 -6.98 -5.11 -25.77
CA LYS A 247 -8.16 -5.91 -26.08
C LYS A 247 -9.25 -5.62 -25.04
N SER A 248 -10.50 -5.93 -25.37
CA SER A 248 -11.62 -5.86 -24.43
C SER A 248 -12.28 -7.22 -24.34
N ASN A 249 -12.64 -7.64 -23.13
CA ASN A 249 -13.46 -8.83 -22.95
C ASN A 249 -14.86 -8.59 -23.52
N THR A 250 -15.25 -9.39 -24.51
CA THR A 250 -16.58 -9.34 -25.15
C THR A 250 -17.55 -10.37 -24.57
N THR A 251 -17.09 -11.21 -23.64
CA THR A 251 -17.93 -12.21 -22.97
C THR A 251 -18.64 -11.61 -21.74
N ASP A 252 -19.70 -12.27 -21.31
CA ASP A 252 -20.39 -11.94 -20.04
C ASP A 252 -19.65 -12.48 -18.80
N GLN A 253 -18.49 -13.13 -18.97
CA GLN A 253 -17.72 -13.68 -17.87
C GLN A 253 -16.94 -12.59 -17.13
N VAL A 254 -16.93 -12.69 -15.80
CA VAL A 254 -16.12 -11.80 -14.95
C VAL A 254 -14.68 -12.28 -14.98
N VAL A 255 -13.79 -11.44 -15.49
CA VAL A 255 -12.33 -11.66 -15.42
C VAL A 255 -11.79 -10.92 -14.20
N PRO A 256 -11.29 -11.62 -13.16
CA PRO A 256 -10.65 -10.97 -12.02
C PRO A 256 -9.42 -10.17 -12.46
N GLY A 257 -9.17 -9.02 -11.81
CA GLY A 257 -8.06 -8.17 -12.17
C GLY A 257 -6.72 -8.67 -11.63
N PHE A 258 -5.71 -8.71 -12.50
CA PHE A 258 -4.33 -9.05 -12.15
C PHE A 258 -3.34 -8.45 -13.16
N MET A 259 -2.08 -8.34 -12.75
CA MET A 259 -1.00 -7.88 -13.60
C MET A 259 0.20 -8.80 -13.50
N ASN A 260 0.79 -9.18 -14.63
CA ASN A 260 2.05 -9.91 -14.69
C ASN A 260 3.18 -9.03 -15.20
N VAL A 261 4.35 -9.18 -14.58
CA VAL A 261 5.63 -8.62 -15.04
C VAL A 261 6.54 -9.79 -15.40
N VAL A 262 6.89 -9.90 -16.67
CA VAL A 262 7.75 -10.96 -17.20
C VAL A 262 9.06 -10.36 -17.65
N THR A 263 10.15 -10.77 -17.02
CA THR A 263 11.53 -10.38 -17.38
C THR A 263 12.28 -11.60 -17.92
N ALA A 264 13.56 -11.43 -18.30
CA ALA A 264 14.37 -12.56 -18.76
C ALA A 264 14.76 -13.52 -17.61
N GLN A 265 14.82 -13.01 -16.37
CA GLN A 265 15.26 -13.76 -15.19
C GLN A 265 14.08 -14.16 -14.29
N ASP A 266 13.14 -13.23 -14.10
CA ASP A 266 12.08 -13.33 -13.10
C ASP A 266 10.68 -13.09 -13.67
N GLN A 267 9.69 -13.63 -12.98
CA GLN A 267 8.27 -13.52 -13.30
C GLN A 267 7.45 -13.22 -12.05
N TYR A 268 6.67 -12.14 -12.09
CA TYR A 268 5.83 -11.70 -10.98
C TYR A 268 4.37 -11.52 -11.37
N THR A 269 3.46 -11.78 -10.44
CA THR A 269 2.02 -11.51 -10.58
C THR A 269 1.52 -10.68 -9.41
N TYR A 270 0.84 -9.59 -9.69
CA TYR A 270 0.19 -8.70 -8.74
C TYR A 270 -1.32 -8.96 -8.73
N MET A 271 -1.86 -9.34 -7.58
CA MET A 271 -3.29 -9.60 -7.42
C MET A 271 -3.80 -9.38 -5.97
N PRO A 272 -5.03 -8.90 -5.77
CA PRO A 272 -5.91 -8.34 -6.80
C PRO A 272 -5.31 -7.06 -7.40
N PHE A 273 -5.49 -6.87 -8.71
CA PHE A 273 -5.10 -5.65 -9.42
C PHE A 273 -6.20 -5.28 -10.41
N ASN A 274 -7.22 -4.57 -9.90
CA ASN A 274 -8.47 -4.35 -10.62
C ASN A 274 -8.45 -3.12 -11.53
N GLU A 275 -7.59 -2.15 -11.23
CA GLU A 275 -7.58 -0.85 -11.91
C GLU A 275 -6.13 -0.39 -12.08
N PHE A 276 -5.74 -0.05 -13.31
CA PHE A 276 -4.46 0.61 -13.57
C PHE A 276 -4.64 2.13 -13.42
N THR A 277 -4.78 2.57 -12.18
CA THR A 277 -5.02 3.98 -11.77
C THR A 277 -4.00 4.41 -10.72
N THR A 278 -3.90 5.71 -10.43
CA THR A 278 -3.03 6.21 -9.34
C THR A 278 -3.39 5.60 -7.99
N VAL A 279 -4.68 5.29 -7.78
CA VAL A 279 -5.16 4.54 -6.61
C VAL A 279 -4.73 3.07 -6.65
N GLY A 280 -4.90 2.39 -7.79
CA GLY A 280 -4.47 1.00 -7.95
C GLY A 280 -2.96 0.80 -7.76
N LEU A 281 -2.16 1.82 -8.12
CA LEU A 281 -0.72 1.86 -7.88
C LEU A 281 -0.33 2.28 -6.45
N GLY A 282 -1.29 2.69 -5.62
CA GLY A 282 -1.04 3.16 -4.24
C GLY A 282 -0.44 4.56 -4.14
N CYS A 283 -0.45 5.34 -5.22
CA CYS A 283 -0.03 6.76 -5.21
C CYS A 283 -1.08 7.61 -4.48
N GLU A 284 -2.34 7.22 -4.60
CA GLU A 284 -3.48 7.82 -3.94
C GLU A 284 -4.23 6.78 -3.11
N ARG A 285 -4.90 7.25 -2.05
CA ARG A 285 -5.70 6.38 -1.18
C ARG A 285 -6.98 5.88 -1.85
N GLY A 286 -7.61 6.73 -2.68
CA GLY A 286 -8.95 6.49 -3.23
C GLY A 286 -10.02 6.26 -2.15
N ASN A 287 -11.14 5.63 -2.55
CA ASN A 287 -12.26 5.30 -1.66
C ASN A 287 -12.32 3.80 -1.33
N TYR A 288 -11.19 3.23 -0.94
CA TYR A 288 -11.11 1.84 -0.50
C TYR A 288 -10.95 1.77 1.03
N ALA A 289 -11.71 0.88 1.67
CA ALA A 289 -11.52 0.57 3.09
C ALA A 289 -10.15 -0.08 3.35
N TYR A 290 -9.67 -0.86 2.37
CA TYR A 290 -8.35 -1.45 2.28
C TYR A 290 -8.01 -1.65 0.80
N ASN A 291 -6.74 -1.48 0.42
CA ASN A 291 -6.28 -1.72 -0.95
C ASN A 291 -4.97 -2.51 -0.91
N PHE A 292 -5.05 -3.79 -0.54
CA PHE A 292 -3.89 -4.66 -0.52
C PHE A 292 -3.75 -5.40 -1.85
N THR A 293 -2.51 -5.57 -2.28
CA THR A 293 -2.12 -6.36 -3.44
C THR A 293 -1.04 -7.34 -3.00
N GLN A 294 -1.09 -8.57 -3.47
CA GLN A 294 -0.05 -9.56 -3.25
C GLN A 294 0.78 -9.68 -4.52
N ARG A 295 2.10 -9.76 -4.36
CA ARG A 295 3.03 -10.13 -5.41
C ARG A 295 3.43 -11.59 -5.25
N LEU A 296 3.07 -12.40 -6.23
CA LEU A 296 3.48 -13.78 -6.37
C LEU A 296 4.74 -13.84 -7.25
N SER A 297 5.68 -14.70 -6.90
CA SER A 297 6.87 -14.97 -7.72
C SER A 297 6.74 -16.35 -8.39
N TYR A 298 7.66 -16.68 -9.28
CA TYR A 298 7.77 -18.04 -9.80
C TYR A 298 7.92 -19.05 -8.65
N PRO A 299 7.24 -20.22 -8.67
CA PRO A 299 6.44 -20.78 -9.77
C PRO A 299 4.97 -20.34 -9.81
N MET A 300 4.46 -19.67 -8.77
CA MET A 300 3.03 -19.32 -8.66
C MET A 300 2.56 -18.34 -9.74
N SER A 301 3.43 -17.42 -10.15
CA SER A 301 3.13 -16.43 -11.20
C SER A 301 2.90 -17.07 -12.59
N LYS A 302 3.49 -18.24 -12.85
CA LYS A 302 3.41 -18.92 -14.15
C LYS A 302 1.96 -19.19 -14.57
N SER A 303 1.14 -19.71 -13.65
CA SER A 303 -0.27 -20.02 -13.93
C SER A 303 -1.08 -18.80 -14.34
N TYR A 304 -0.78 -17.62 -13.79
CA TYR A 304 -1.46 -16.36 -14.16
C TYR A 304 -0.96 -15.79 -15.49
N ILE A 305 0.29 -16.02 -15.85
CA ILE A 305 0.83 -15.66 -17.16
C ILE A 305 0.18 -16.53 -18.24
N ASP A 306 0.15 -17.85 -18.02
CA ASP A 306 -0.47 -18.78 -18.95
C ASP A 306 -1.98 -18.48 -19.13
N LEU A 307 -2.69 -18.18 -18.02
CA LEU A 307 -4.09 -17.74 -18.06
C LEU A 307 -4.27 -16.45 -18.89
N PHE A 308 -3.38 -15.47 -18.73
CA PHE A 308 -3.47 -14.25 -19.52
C PHE A 308 -3.28 -14.54 -21.01
N GLU A 309 -2.30 -15.35 -21.39
CA GLU A 309 -2.07 -15.65 -22.81
C GLU A 309 -3.23 -16.47 -23.41
N GLN A 310 -3.93 -17.28 -22.62
CA GLN A 310 -5.19 -17.90 -23.05
C GLN A 310 -6.26 -16.84 -23.33
N LEU A 311 -6.54 -15.96 -22.36
CA LEU A 311 -7.50 -14.87 -22.53
C LEU A 311 -7.13 -13.90 -23.66
N TRP A 312 -5.82 -13.75 -23.94
CA TRP A 312 -5.33 -12.88 -24.98
C TRP A 312 -5.50 -13.46 -26.39
N ASN A 313 -5.48 -14.78 -26.54
CA ASN A 313 -5.56 -15.43 -27.85
C ASN A 313 -6.99 -15.88 -28.22
N ASP A 314 -7.90 -15.84 -27.26
CA ASP A 314 -9.35 -15.81 -27.50
C ASP A 314 -9.76 -14.50 -28.23
#